data_AF-A0A6N7IXV0-F1
#
_entry.id   AF-A0A6N7IXV0-F1
#
_cell.length_a   1.000
_cell.length_b   1.000
_cell.length_c   1.000
_cell.angle_alpha   90.00
_cell.angle_beta   90.00
_cell.angle_gamma   90.00
#
_symmetry.space_group_name_H-M   'P 1'
#
loop_
_entity.id
_entity.type
_entity.pdbx_description
1 polymer ?
#
loop_
_entity_poly.entity_id
_entity_poly.type
_entity_poly.pdbx_seq_one_letter_code
_entity_poly.pdbx_strand_id
1 'polypeptide(L)' 'MTFFVVGALPGDVVMAHVTKLKKTYGYAKVVKILNHRKTELSSVPVSDRCGGCSLMNFSYRAQLRMKRR' A
#
# COMPACT_ATOMS: atom_id res chain seq x y z
N MET A 1 5.93 -12.27 -12.41
CA MET A 1 4.67 -12.52 -11.66
C MET A 1 4.49 -11.39 -10.66
N THR A 2 3.33 -10.72 -10.66
CA THR A 2 3.13 -9.47 -9.91
C THR A 2 2.25 -9.70 -8.69
N PHE A 3 2.52 -9.03 -7.57
CA PHE A 3 1.69 -9.12 -6.35
C PHE A 3 1.06 -7.77 -6.02
N PHE A 4 -0.26 -7.77 -5.81
CA PHE A 4 -0.99 -6.64 -5.26
C PHE A 4 -1.03 -6.78 -3.75
N VAL A 5 -0.30 -5.89 -3.05
CA VAL A 5 -0.13 -5.95 -1.60
C VAL A 5 -0.95 -4.87 -0.94
N VAL A 6 -1.93 -5.27 -0.12
CA VAL A 6 -2.73 -4.33 0.66
C VAL A 6 -1.93 -3.85 1.87
N GLY A 7 -1.90 -2.53 2.08
CA GLY A 7 -1.22 -1.89 3.21
C GLY A 7 0.26 -1.57 2.98
N ALA A 8 0.77 -1.70 1.74
CA ALA A 8 2.12 -1.29 1.37
C ALA A 8 2.09 -0.05 0.46
N LEU A 9 3.06 0.85 0.64
CA LEU A 9 3.28 1.98 -0.25
C LEU A 9 4.47 1.71 -1.19
N PRO A 10 4.51 2.34 -2.38
CA PRO A 10 5.66 2.26 -3.27
C PRO A 10 6.94 2.75 -2.58
N GLY A 11 7.92 1.84 -2.51
CA GLY A 11 9.21 2.07 -1.84
C GLY A 11 9.31 1.44 -0.45
N ASP A 12 8.24 0.86 0.09
CA ASP A 12 8.31 0.10 1.35
C ASP A 12 8.96 -1.26 1.14
N VAL A 13 9.71 -1.70 2.15
CA VAL A 13 10.18 -3.08 2.27
C VAL A 13 9.31 -3.76 3.32
N VAL A 14 8.57 -4.78 2.91
CA VAL A 14 7.57 -5.45 3.75
C VAL A 14 7.73 -6.96 3.72
N MET A 15 7.43 -7.60 4.85
CA MET A 15 7.12 -9.02 4.89
C MET A 15 5.63 -9.19 4.58
N ALA A 16 5.32 -9.85 3.48
CA ALA A 16 3.95 -10.00 2.98
C ALA A 16 3.50 -11.47 3.04
N HIS A 17 2.25 -11.69 3.42
CA HIS A 17 1.60 -13.00 3.38
C HIS A 17 0.71 -13.10 2.14
N VAL A 18 0.99 -14.09 1.29
CA VAL A 18 0.22 -14.32 0.06
C VAL A 18 -1.14 -14.89 0.41
N THR A 19 -2.21 -14.19 0.02
CA THR A 19 -3.59 -14.58 0.34
C THR A 19 -4.28 -15.26 -0.83
N LYS A 20 -3.92 -14.92 -2.07
CA LYS A 20 -4.53 -15.50 -3.27
C LYS A 20 -3.55 -15.53 -4.41
N LEU A 21 -3.40 -16.68 -5.07
CA LEU A 21 -2.59 -16.84 -6.27
C LEU A 21 -3.49 -16.99 -7.49
N LYS A 22 -3.21 -16.26 -8.57
CA LYS A 22 -3.82 -16.46 -9.90
C LYS A 22 -2.71 -16.77 -10.91
N LYS A 23 -3.11 -17.13 -12.14
CA LYS A 23 -2.18 -17.53 -13.21
C LYS A 23 -1.08 -16.49 -13.51
N THR A 24 -1.40 -15.20 -13.43
CA THR A 24 -0.47 -14.11 -13.83
C THR A 24 -0.09 -13.15 -12.70
N TYR A 25 -0.86 -13.13 -11.61
CA TYR A 25 -0.63 -12.25 -10.46
C TYR A 25 -1.16 -12.86 -9.16
N GLY A 26 -0.72 -12.32 -8.02
CA GLY A 26 -1.21 -12.70 -6.70
C GLY A 26 -1.69 -11.50 -5.89
N TYR A 27 -2.39 -11.78 -4.81
CA TYR A 27 -2.72 -10.82 -3.76
C TYR A 27 -1.98 -11.21 -2.49
N ALA A 28 -1.56 -10.21 -1.74
CA ALA A 28 -0.93 -10.38 -0.45
C ALA A 28 -1.36 -9.28 0.52
N LYS A 29 -1.11 -9.51 1.81
CA LYS A 29 -1.29 -8.52 2.87
C LYS A 29 0.04 -8.31 3.60
N VAL A 30 0.32 -7.08 4.02
CA VAL A 30 1.49 -6.79 4.85
C VAL A 30 1.32 -7.45 6.22
N VAL A 31 2.32 -8.23 6.63
CA VAL A 31 2.43 -8.80 7.99
C VAL A 31 3.28 -7.90 8.85
N LYS A 32 4.39 -7.40 8.29
CA LYS A 32 5.33 -6.52 8.99
C LYS A 32 6.00 -5.59 8.00
N ILE A 33 6.13 -4.32 8.38
CA ILE A 33 6.92 -3.34 7.63
C ILE A 33 8.36 -3.41 8.17
N LEU A 34 9.32 -3.67 7.29
CA LEU A 34 10.74 -3.78 7.62
C LEU A 34 11.47 -2.46 7.41
N ASN A 35 11.13 -1.74 6.35
CA ASN A 35 11.61 -0.39 6.09
C ASN A 35 10.47 0.43 5.51
N HIS A 36 10.08 1.49 6.22
CA HIS A 36 8.98 2.35 5.83
C HIS A 36 9.48 3.65 5.21
N ARG A 37 8.79 4.12 4.18
CA ARG A 37 9.17 5.36 3.52
C ARG A 37 8.75 6.59 4.33
N LYS A 38 9.63 7.59 4.45
CA LYS A 38 9.39 8.88 5.15
C LYS A 38 8.20 9.73 4.63
N THR A 39 7.49 9.31 3.59
CA THR A 39 6.36 10.06 3.00
C THR A 39 4.99 9.57 3.45
N GLU A 40 4.94 8.65 4.41
CA GLU A 40 3.73 8.22 5.09
C GLU A 40 3.12 9.34 5.92
N LEU A 41 1.80 9.36 5.99
CA LEU A 41 1.04 10.11 6.99
C LEU A 41 0.15 9.15 7.76
N SER A 42 -0.13 9.45 9.02
CA SER A 42 -1.11 8.71 9.82
C SER A 42 -2.48 8.74 9.14
N SER A 43 -3.08 7.57 8.91
CA SER A 43 -4.42 7.47 8.34
C SER A 43 -5.50 7.91 9.34
N VAL A 44 -6.67 8.28 8.81
CA VAL A 44 -7.88 8.49 9.62
C VAL A 44 -8.54 7.14 9.89
N PRO A 45 -9.12 6.87 11.08
CA PRO A 45 -9.57 5.53 11.52
C PRO A 45 -10.53 4.77 10.59
N VAL A 46 -11.16 5.46 9.64
CA VAL A 46 -12.18 4.91 8.73
C VAL A 46 -11.59 4.52 7.36
N SER A 47 -10.36 4.95 7.03
CA SER A 47 -9.75 4.75 5.71
C SER A 47 -9.75 3.30 5.27
N ASP A 48 -9.56 2.39 6.23
CA ASP A 48 -9.34 0.96 5.96
C ASP A 48 -10.65 0.19 5.80
N ARG A 49 -11.79 0.81 6.14
CA ARG A 49 -13.10 0.15 6.17
C ARG A 49 -13.97 0.47 4.95
N CYS A 50 -13.97 1.73 4.49
CA CYS A 50 -14.90 2.18 3.45
C CYS A 50 -14.39 2.01 2.02
N GLY A 51 -13.07 1.87 1.83
CA GLY A 51 -12.45 1.76 0.50
C GLY A 51 -12.47 3.03 -0.36
N GLY A 52 -13.10 4.12 0.10
CA GLY A 52 -13.14 5.40 -0.62
C GLY A 52 -11.84 6.20 -0.55
N CYS A 53 -11.00 5.96 0.47
CA CYS A 53 -9.82 6.76 0.76
C CYS A 53 -8.49 6.01 0.51
N SER A 54 -8.32 5.42 -0.67
CA SER A 54 -7.18 4.54 -1.01
C SER A 54 -5.79 5.19 -0.98
N LEU A 55 -5.68 6.52 -1.03
CA LEU A 55 -4.41 7.26 -1.08
C LEU A 55 -4.09 8.01 0.22
N MET A 56 -4.92 7.88 1.27
CA MET A 56 -4.81 8.71 2.47
C MET A 56 -3.47 8.55 3.20
N ASN A 57 -2.84 7.39 3.09
CA ASN A 57 -1.56 7.08 3.73
C ASN A 57 -0.36 7.76 3.03
N PHE A 58 -0.59 8.44 1.90
CA PHE A 58 0.44 9.26 1.25
C PHE A 58 0.36 10.71 1.70
N SER A 59 1.52 11.33 1.93
CA SER A 59 1.62 12.79 1.91
C SER A 59 1.06 13.38 0.61
N TYR A 60 0.42 14.54 0.70
CA TYR A 60 -0.17 15.21 -0.46
C TYR A 60 0.82 15.40 -1.62
N ARG A 61 2.08 15.75 -1.30
CA ARG A 61 3.17 15.85 -2.29
C ARG A 61 3.42 14.51 -3.00
N ALA A 62 3.37 13.39 -2.28
CA ALA A 62 3.51 12.07 -2.87
C ALA A 62 2.31 11.69 -3.74
N GLN A 63 1.09 12.02 -3.33
CA GLN A 63 -0.12 11.84 -4.15
C GLN A 63 -0.03 12.59 -5.47
N LEU A 64 0.35 13.88 -5.44
CA LEU A 64 0.53 14.68 -6.65
C LEU A 64 1.59 14.10 -7.58
N ARG A 65 2.74 13.66 -7.05
CA ARG A 65 3.78 13.01 -7.86
C ARG A 65 3.29 11.72 -8.52
N MET A 66 2.50 10.93 -7.79
CA MET A 66 1.92 9.70 -8.33
C MET A 66 0.92 9.98 -9.44
N LYS A 67 0.08 11.02 -9.30
CA LYS A 67 -0.92 11.41 -10.31
C LYS A 67 -0.34 12.08 -11.55
N ARG A 68 0.86 12.66 -11.45
CA ARG A 68 1.56 13.37 -12.55
C ARG A 68 2.55 12.47 -13.31
N ARG A 69 2.67 11.21 -12.91
CA ARG A 69 3.40 10.17 -13.64
C ARG A 69 2.42 9.36 -14.45
#